data_AF-A0A812EXE3-F1
#
_entry.id   AF-A0A812EXE3-F1
#
_cell.length_a   1.000
_cell.length_b   1.000
_cell.length_c   1.000
_cell.angle_alpha   90.00
_cell.angle_beta   90.00
_cell.angle_gamma   90.00
#
_symmetry.space_group_name_H-M   'P 1'
#
loop_
_entity.id
_entity.type
_entity.pdbx_description
1 polymer ?
#
loop_
_entity_poly.entity_id
_entity_poly.type
_entity_poly.pdbx_seq_one_letter_code
_entity_poly.pdbx_strand_id
1 'polypeptide(L)'
;MILLKLEADKNRFCFFLNDWDRFCCFRYAILIFGFTSSPFVLGCILKPHAAKYTLDACRRMIEDRFYVDNFVTSEADPVKLAKLYSLARERLQEGGFVIQSCNSNDEALRTRMKEDGSLSAHDEEWEKVLGGYRYNPLSEEMHVGRVKCDPDASTKRGMLSEAAKIFDPLSFCLPVTVRSQILIRSVWKNGLG
;
A
#
# COMPACT_ATOMS: atom_id res chain seq x y z
N MET A 1 13.88 0.19 7.36
CA MET A 1 14.21 -0.17 5.96
C MET A 1 15.00 -1.48 5.96
N ILE A 2 14.70 -2.42 5.06
CA ILE A 2 15.30 -3.77 5.09
C ILE A 2 16.57 -3.78 4.23
N LEU A 3 17.73 -3.93 4.87
CA LEU A 3 19.04 -3.95 4.22
C LEU A 3 19.36 -5.32 3.63
N LEU A 4 19.76 -5.35 2.36
CA LEU A 4 20.28 -6.56 1.71
C LEU A 4 21.74 -6.75 2.13
N LYS A 5 22.01 -7.77 2.93
CA LYS A 5 23.37 -8.01 3.47
C LYS A 5 24.26 -8.75 2.47
N LEU A 6 23.75 -9.78 1.81
CA LEU A 6 24.51 -10.64 0.92
C LEU A 6 24.67 -10.02 -0.45
N GLU A 7 25.83 -10.20 -1.06
CA GLU A 7 26.09 -9.77 -2.43
C GLU A 7 25.19 -10.49 -3.45
N ALA A 8 24.93 -11.78 -3.22
CA ALA A 8 23.99 -12.56 -4.03
C ALA A 8 22.58 -11.97 -4.03
N ASP A 9 22.11 -11.41 -2.90
CA ASP A 9 20.78 -10.79 -2.80
C ASP A 9 20.76 -9.44 -3.53
N LYS A 10 21.80 -8.62 -3.37
CA LYS A 10 21.92 -7.32 -4.08
C LYS A 10 21.94 -7.52 -5.59
N ASN A 11 22.63 -8.56 -6.07
CA ASN A 11 22.76 -8.86 -7.49
C ASN A 11 21.43 -9.28 -8.14
N ARG A 12 20.42 -9.69 -7.35
CA ARG A 12 19.06 -9.95 -7.86
C ARG A 12 18.28 -8.67 -8.15
N PHE A 13 18.69 -7.54 -7.57
CA PHE A 13 18.04 -6.24 -7.74
C PHE A 13 19.00 -5.27 -8.41
N CYS A 14 19.35 -5.56 -9.67
CA CYS A 14 20.18 -4.69 -10.50
C CYS A 14 19.33 -3.99 -11.57
N PHE A 15 19.70 -2.75 -11.90
CA PHE A 15 19.13 -1.99 -13.01
C PHE A 15 20.24 -1.24 -13.73
N PHE A 16 20.00 -0.94 -15.00
CA PHE A 16 20.93 -0.18 -15.81
C PHE A 16 20.42 1.23 -16.02
N LEU A 17 21.30 2.21 -15.89
CA LEU A 17 21.02 3.61 -16.21
C LEU A 17 22.01 4.05 -17.28
N ASN A 18 21.51 4.77 -18.28
CA ASN A 18 22.37 5.45 -19.23
C ASN A 18 22.73 6.83 -18.66
N ASP A 19 23.99 7.00 -18.26
CA ASP A 19 24.50 8.26 -17.71
C ASP A 19 25.34 8.97 -18.76
N TRP A 20 24.68 9.85 -19.53
CA TRP A 20 25.20 10.79 -20.55
C TRP A 20 26.07 10.24 -21.71
N ASP A 21 26.65 9.04 -21.59
CA ASP A 21 27.34 8.27 -22.64
C ASP A 21 27.83 6.88 -22.14
N ARG A 22 27.59 6.51 -20.87
CA ARG A 22 28.00 5.23 -20.29
C ARG A 22 26.81 4.46 -19.76
N PHE A 23 26.74 3.20 -20.17
CA PHE A 23 25.79 2.25 -19.62
C PHE A 23 26.31 1.72 -18.28
N CYS A 24 25.74 2.19 -17.17
CA CYS A 24 26.17 1.87 -15.82
C CYS A 24 25.20 0.88 -15.17
N CYS A 25 25.73 -0.16 -14.52
CA CYS A 25 24.95 -1.11 -13.74
C CYS A 25 24.89 -0.67 -12.27
N PHE A 26 23.69 -0.47 -11.76
CA PHE A 26 23.41 -0.15 -10.37
C PHE A 26 22.74 -1.33 -9.68
N ARG A 27 22.95 -1.46 -8.37
CA ARG A 27 22.32 -2.47 -7.53
C ARG A 27 21.67 -1.84 -6.31
N TYR A 28 20.51 -2.33 -5.93
CA TYR A 28 19.87 -1.90 -4.70
C TYR A 28 20.60 -2.48 -3.49
N ALA A 29 20.82 -1.64 -2.48
CA ALA A 29 21.34 -2.05 -1.18
C ALA A 29 20.22 -2.47 -0.19
N ILE A 30 18.96 -2.25 -0.58
CA ILE A 30 17.77 -2.44 0.22
C ILE A 30 16.71 -3.20 -0.55
N LEU A 31 15.81 -3.84 0.18
CA LEU A 31 14.63 -4.43 -0.42
C LEU A 31 13.77 -3.34 -1.07
N ILE A 32 13.49 -3.52 -2.36
CA ILE A 32 12.75 -2.55 -3.15
C ILE A 32 11.26 -2.54 -2.82
N PHE A 33 10.65 -1.36 -2.90
CA PHE A 33 9.20 -1.20 -2.87
C PHE A 33 8.58 -1.77 -4.15
N GLY A 34 7.38 -2.35 -4.03
CA GLY A 34 6.63 -2.88 -5.17
C GLY A 34 7.09 -4.26 -5.69
N PHE A 35 8.11 -4.88 -5.08
CA PHE A 35 8.44 -6.28 -5.41
C PHE A 35 7.45 -7.23 -4.75
N THR A 36 7.04 -8.27 -5.49
CA THR A 36 5.96 -9.19 -5.08
C THR A 36 6.22 -9.89 -3.74
N SER A 37 7.49 -10.14 -3.42
CA SER A 37 7.88 -10.80 -2.15
C SER A 37 8.15 -9.81 -1.01
N SER A 38 8.21 -8.50 -1.28
CA SER A 38 8.53 -7.50 -0.24
C SER A 38 7.54 -7.51 0.94
N PRO A 39 6.22 -7.61 0.73
CA PRO A 39 5.25 -7.72 1.81
C PRO A 39 5.47 -8.94 2.72
N PHE A 40 5.79 -10.09 2.10
CA PHE A 40 6.06 -11.31 2.83
C PHE A 40 7.30 -11.16 3.71
N VAL A 41 8.39 -10.63 3.14
CA VAL A 41 9.63 -10.38 3.89
C VAL A 41 9.40 -9.38 5.04
N LEU A 42 8.63 -8.31 4.80
CA LEU A 42 8.27 -7.35 5.85
C LEU A 42 7.50 -8.04 6.98
N GLY A 43 6.47 -8.83 6.67
CA GLY A 43 5.71 -9.58 7.67
C GLY A 43 6.57 -10.58 8.46
N CYS A 44 7.51 -11.27 7.80
CA CYS A 44 8.47 -12.17 8.45
C CYS A 44 9.42 -11.45 9.43
N ILE A 45 9.66 -10.15 9.25
CA ILE A 45 10.50 -9.35 10.14
C ILE A 45 9.67 -8.69 11.25
N LEU A 46 8.49 -8.17 10.92
CA LEU A 46 7.60 -7.49 11.86
C LEU A 46 7.07 -8.45 12.94
N LYS A 47 6.73 -9.69 12.60
CA LYS A 47 6.20 -10.66 13.58
C LYS A 47 7.20 -10.99 14.71
N PRO A 48 8.45 -11.42 14.45
CA PRO A 48 9.44 -11.61 15.50
C PRO A 48 9.79 -10.34 16.25
N HIS A 49 9.78 -9.18 15.57
CA HIS A 49 10.02 -7.90 16.22
C HIS A 49 8.91 -7.55 17.22
N ALA A 50 7.64 -7.70 16.83
CA ALA A 50 6.49 -7.50 17.69
C ALA A 50 6.45 -8.49 18.87
N ALA A 51 6.93 -9.73 18.65
CA ALA A 51 7.00 -10.77 19.68
C ALA A 51 7.95 -10.44 20.85
N LYS A 52 8.85 -9.46 20.71
CA LYS A 52 9.71 -8.96 21.81
C LYS A 52 8.92 -8.23 22.90
N TYR A 53 7.74 -7.72 22.57
CA TYR A 53 6.90 -6.97 23.48
C TYR A 53 5.83 -7.84 24.13
N THR A 54 5.33 -7.40 25.28
CA THR A 54 4.20 -8.04 25.96
C THR A 54 2.96 -8.06 25.08
N LEU A 55 2.06 -9.01 25.32
CA LEU A 55 0.83 -9.15 24.55
C LEU A 55 -0.16 -8.02 24.90
N ASP A 56 -0.07 -6.92 24.18
CA ASP A 56 -0.97 -5.78 24.28
C ASP A 56 -1.63 -5.42 22.94
N ALA A 57 -2.46 -4.38 22.95
CA ALA A 57 -3.17 -3.91 21.76
C ALA A 57 -2.23 -3.44 20.64
N CYS A 58 -1.10 -2.80 20.98
CA CYS A 58 -0.15 -2.31 19.99
C CYS A 58 0.63 -3.45 19.32
N ARG A 59 1.01 -4.49 20.07
CA ARG A 59 1.63 -5.70 19.51
C ARG A 59 0.70 -6.37 18.49
N ARG A 60 -0.55 -6.62 18.85
CA ARG A 60 -1.55 -7.20 17.92
C ARG A 60 -1.74 -6.31 16.68
N MET A 61 -1.72 -4.99 16.89
CA MET A 61 -1.80 -4.03 15.79
C MET A 61 -0.64 -4.20 14.81
N ILE A 62 0.61 -4.28 15.29
CA ILE A 62 1.79 -4.47 14.44
C ILE A 62 1.79 -5.84 13.74
N GLU A 63 1.27 -6.89 14.39
CA GLU A 63 1.23 -8.24 13.83
C GLU A 63 0.18 -8.40 12.70
N ASP A 64 -0.98 -7.74 12.82
CA ASP A 64 -2.16 -8.05 11.99
C ASP A 64 -2.67 -6.88 11.13
N ARG A 65 -2.21 -5.64 11.34
CA ARG A 65 -2.79 -4.44 10.69
C ARG A 65 -1.96 -3.85 9.55
N PHE A 66 -0.95 -4.56 9.09
CA PHE A 66 -0.23 -4.21 7.87
C PHE A 66 -0.89 -4.84 6.65
N TYR A 67 -1.22 -4.02 5.66
CA TYR A 67 -1.53 -4.46 4.31
C TYR A 67 -0.38 -4.06 3.39
N VAL A 68 0.36 -5.05 2.87
CA VAL A 68 1.59 -4.80 2.11
C VAL A 68 2.56 -3.99 3.00
N ASP A 69 2.71 -2.69 2.75
CA ASP A 69 3.50 -1.72 3.49
C ASP A 69 2.64 -0.66 4.21
N ASN A 70 1.32 -0.64 3.98
CA ASN A 70 0.39 0.29 4.59
C ASN A 70 -0.06 -0.19 5.97
N PHE A 71 0.11 0.66 6.98
CA PHE A 71 -0.35 0.39 8.34
C PHE A 71 -1.72 1.04 8.57
N VAL A 72 -2.77 0.23 8.71
CA VAL A 72 -4.16 0.74 8.77
C VAL A 72 -4.84 0.24 10.04
N THR A 73 -5.26 1.17 10.90
CA THR A 73 -5.94 0.85 12.16
C THR A 73 -7.10 1.80 12.41
N SER A 74 -8.02 1.37 13.27
CA SER A 74 -9.20 2.14 13.68
C SER A 74 -9.47 1.86 15.16
N GLU A 75 -9.82 2.88 15.92
CA GLU A 75 -10.20 2.78 17.33
C GLU A 75 -11.26 3.83 17.63
N ALA A 76 -12.24 3.47 18.47
CA ALA A 76 -13.39 4.33 18.77
C ALA A 76 -13.08 5.43 19.78
N ASP A 77 -12.07 5.20 20.64
CA ASP A 77 -11.59 6.18 21.62
C ASP A 77 -10.36 6.93 21.08
N PRO A 78 -10.48 8.26 20.81
CA PRO A 78 -9.38 9.07 20.29
C PRO A 78 -8.15 9.09 21.21
N VAL A 79 -8.35 9.06 22.53
CA VAL A 79 -7.26 9.07 23.51
C VAL A 79 -6.48 7.76 23.44
N LYS A 80 -7.20 6.65 23.31
CA LYS A 80 -6.59 5.33 23.13
C LYS A 80 -5.88 5.21 21.80
N LEU A 81 -6.47 5.73 20.71
CA LEU A 81 -5.85 5.77 19.39
C LEU A 81 -4.52 6.56 19.41
N ALA A 82 -4.51 7.74 20.02
CA ALA A 82 -3.30 8.56 20.13
C ALA A 82 -2.20 7.87 20.93
N LYS A 83 -2.54 7.12 21.99
CA LYS A 83 -1.59 6.27 22.74
C LYS A 83 -1.04 5.13 21.87
N LEU A 84 -1.91 4.45 21.14
CA LEU A 84 -1.53 3.35 20.24
C LEU A 84 -0.61 3.82 19.12
N TYR A 85 -0.89 4.99 18.52
CA TYR A 85 -0.05 5.60 17.51
C TYR A 85 1.38 5.84 18.03
N SER A 86 1.54 6.47 19.19
CA SER A 86 2.88 6.74 19.74
C SER A 86 3.64 5.49 20.11
N LEU A 87 2.95 4.52 20.72
CA LEU A 87 3.56 3.24 21.07
C LEU A 87 3.97 2.45 19.82
N ALA A 88 3.16 2.49 18.76
CA ALA A 88 3.51 1.85 17.50
C ALA A 88 4.71 2.53 16.83
N ARG A 89 4.74 3.87 16.82
CA ARG A 89 5.87 4.65 16.29
C ARG A 89 7.17 4.32 17.01
N GLU A 90 7.16 4.34 18.34
CA GLU A 90 8.31 3.97 19.18
C GLU A 90 8.80 2.55 18.85
N ARG A 91 7.90 1.56 18.94
CA ARG A 91 8.25 0.15 18.73
C ARG A 91 8.75 -0.12 17.31
N LEU A 92 8.11 0.46 16.30
CA LEU A 92 8.56 0.29 14.91
C LEU A 92 9.90 0.99 14.67
N GLN A 93 10.12 2.16 15.28
CA GLN A 93 11.37 2.90 15.18
C GLN A 93 12.54 2.14 15.81
N GLU A 94 12.35 1.41 16.92
CA GLU A 94 13.35 0.49 17.47
C GLU A 94 13.77 -0.60 16.46
N GLY A 95 12.85 -1.02 15.59
CA GLY A 95 13.12 -1.95 14.49
C GLY A 95 13.72 -1.30 13.24
N GLY A 96 13.96 0.02 13.26
CA GLY A 96 14.37 0.80 12.09
C GLY A 96 13.25 1.00 11.06
N PHE A 97 11.99 0.82 11.45
CA PHE A 97 10.80 1.08 10.64
C PHE A 97 10.21 2.43 11.03
N VAL A 98 10.49 3.46 10.23
CA VAL A 98 9.94 4.80 10.46
C VAL A 98 8.58 4.86 9.78
N ILE A 99 7.53 5.15 10.54
CA ILE A 99 6.19 5.41 9.99
C ILE A 99 6.21 6.81 9.36
N GLN A 100 5.71 6.91 8.14
CA GLN A 100 5.67 8.16 7.35
C GLN A 100 4.31 8.26 6.66
N SER A 101 3.95 9.47 6.21
CA SER A 101 2.72 9.75 5.47
C SER A 101 1.44 9.28 6.20
N CYS A 102 1.37 9.56 7.50
CA CYS A 102 0.23 9.26 8.35
C CYS A 102 -0.92 10.24 8.08
N ASN A 103 -2.16 9.77 8.24
CA ASN A 103 -3.36 10.60 8.21
C ASN A 103 -4.45 10.01 9.13
N SER A 104 -5.39 10.84 9.60
CA SER A 104 -6.46 10.46 10.53
C SER A 104 -7.66 11.38 10.40
N ASN A 105 -8.86 10.91 10.73
CA ASN A 105 -10.07 11.75 10.86
C ASN A 105 -10.06 12.62 12.14
N ASP A 106 -9.40 12.17 13.20
CA ASP A 106 -9.20 12.95 14.44
C ASP A 106 -8.16 14.10 14.28
N GLU A 107 -8.58 15.33 14.55
CA GLU A 107 -7.75 16.54 14.40
C GLU A 107 -6.61 16.62 15.43
N ALA A 108 -6.84 16.16 16.66
CA ALA A 108 -5.81 16.14 17.70
C ALA A 108 -4.67 15.19 17.34
N LEU A 109 -5.00 14.01 16.79
CA LEU A 109 -4.02 13.06 16.30
C LEU A 109 -3.27 13.58 15.06
N ARG A 110 -3.95 14.26 14.13
CA ARG A 110 -3.28 14.92 12.99
C ARG A 110 -2.28 15.97 13.44
N THR A 111 -2.63 16.78 14.44
CA THR A 111 -1.73 17.79 15.02
C THR A 111 -0.48 17.11 15.59
N ARG A 112 -0.67 16.03 16.34
CA ARG A 112 0.44 15.23 16.88
C ARG A 112 1.32 14.61 15.78
N MET A 113 0.71 14.07 14.72
CA MET A 113 1.44 13.53 13.58
C MET A 113 2.28 14.61 12.87
N LYS A 114 1.78 15.85 12.83
CA LYS A 114 2.50 17.01 12.29
C LYS A 114 3.73 17.35 13.14
N GLU A 115 3.57 17.39 14.47
CA GLU A 115 4.67 17.61 15.42
C GLU A 115 5.74 16.52 15.32
N ASP A 116 5.32 15.27 15.13
CA ASP A 116 6.21 14.12 14.94
C ASP A 116 6.88 14.06 13.55
N GLY A 117 6.51 14.97 12.64
CA GLY A 117 7.01 15.00 11.25
C GLY A 117 6.56 13.81 10.39
N SER A 118 5.47 13.13 10.78
CA SER A 118 4.97 11.93 10.09
C SER A 118 3.69 12.17 9.29
N LEU A 119 3.04 13.32 9.43
CA LEU A 119 1.82 13.66 8.69
C LEU A 119 2.09 13.66 7.17
N SER A 120 1.12 13.18 6.38
CA SER A 120 1.12 13.30 4.92
C SER A 120 1.43 14.73 4.48
N ALA A 121 2.44 14.87 3.62
CA ALA A 121 2.92 16.18 3.12
C ALA A 121 2.25 16.63 1.82
N HIS A 122 1.25 15.91 1.34
CA HIS A 122 0.54 16.24 0.10
C HIS A 122 -0.71 17.06 0.40
N ASP A 123 -0.94 18.13 -0.37
CA ASP A 123 -2.12 18.99 -0.28
C ASP A 123 -3.39 18.36 -0.90
N GLU A 124 -3.41 17.05 -1.11
CA GLU A 124 -4.59 16.36 -1.64
C GLU A 124 -5.57 16.02 -0.50
N GLU A 125 -6.85 16.38 -0.67
CA GLU A 125 -7.92 16.02 0.27
C GLU A 125 -8.18 14.51 0.35
N TRP A 126 -7.76 13.77 -0.67
CA TRP A 126 -8.06 12.34 -0.84
C TRP A 126 -6.79 11.51 -0.75
N GLU A 127 -6.74 10.58 0.18
CA GLU A 127 -5.64 9.63 0.36
C GLU A 127 -5.88 8.36 -0.46
N LYS A 128 -4.83 7.87 -1.11
CA LYS A 128 -4.89 6.57 -1.80
C LYS A 128 -4.77 5.44 -0.78
N VAL A 129 -5.76 4.56 -0.74
CA VAL A 129 -5.82 3.45 0.22
C VAL A 129 -5.98 2.13 -0.53
N LEU A 130 -5.17 1.13 -0.13
CA LEU A 130 -5.13 -0.22 -0.74
C LEU A 130 -4.93 -0.23 -2.28
N GLY A 131 -4.37 0.84 -2.87
CA GLY A 131 -4.11 0.97 -4.31
C GLY A 131 -5.33 1.22 -5.20
N GLY A 132 -6.53 0.91 -4.72
CA GLY A 132 -7.79 0.98 -5.50
C GLY A 132 -8.79 2.02 -5.01
N TYR A 133 -8.63 2.52 -3.78
CA TYR A 133 -9.60 3.43 -3.17
C TYR A 133 -9.00 4.80 -2.89
N ARG A 134 -9.88 5.78 -2.77
CA ARG A 134 -9.61 7.14 -2.31
C ARG A 134 -10.43 7.37 -1.05
N TYR A 135 -9.76 7.74 0.03
CA TYR A 135 -10.39 8.01 1.32
C TYR A 135 -10.19 9.48 1.70
N ASN A 136 -11.26 10.14 2.11
CA ASN A 136 -11.18 11.48 2.68
C ASN A 136 -11.42 11.39 4.20
N PRO A 137 -10.42 11.69 5.05
CA PRO A 137 -10.57 11.59 6.49
C PRO A 137 -11.51 12.64 7.10
N LEU A 138 -11.73 13.76 6.42
CA LEU A 138 -12.57 14.85 6.94
C LEU A 138 -14.06 14.62 6.64
N SER A 139 -14.39 14.13 5.45
CA SER A 139 -15.77 13.77 5.10
C SER A 139 -16.13 12.32 5.44
N GLU A 140 -15.15 11.51 5.83
CA GLU A 140 -15.26 10.06 6.04
C GLU A 140 -15.78 9.29 4.81
N GLU A 141 -15.61 9.86 3.63
CA GLU A 141 -16.02 9.25 2.37
C GLU A 141 -14.92 8.37 1.79
N MET A 142 -15.33 7.25 1.19
CA MET A 142 -14.44 6.38 0.45
C MET A 142 -14.99 6.13 -0.95
N HIS A 143 -14.18 6.38 -1.96
CA HIS A 143 -14.51 6.21 -3.37
C HIS A 143 -13.57 5.19 -4.00
N VAL A 144 -14.06 4.44 -4.99
CA VAL A 144 -13.17 3.70 -5.90
C VAL A 144 -12.40 4.70 -6.76
N GLY A 145 -11.14 4.38 -7.06
CA GLY A 145 -10.28 5.17 -7.92
C GLY A 145 -11.01 5.54 -9.21
N ARG A 146 -10.96 6.81 -9.57
CA ARG A 146 -11.59 7.28 -10.81
C ARG A 146 -10.88 6.66 -12.00
N VAL A 147 -11.61 5.88 -12.78
CA VAL A 147 -11.12 5.26 -14.01
C VAL A 147 -11.75 5.94 -15.21
N LYS A 148 -10.92 6.30 -16.19
CA LYS A 148 -11.38 6.63 -17.54
C LYS A 148 -11.22 5.39 -18.42
N CYS A 149 -12.35 4.86 -18.85
CA CYS A 149 -12.37 3.75 -19.79
C CYS A 149 -12.36 4.29 -21.23
N ASP A 150 -11.61 3.61 -22.09
CA ASP A 150 -11.63 3.82 -23.53
C ASP A 150 -12.80 3.04 -24.15
N PRO A 151 -13.83 3.72 -24.68
CA PRO A 151 -14.97 3.03 -25.30
C PRO A 151 -14.59 2.33 -26.61
N ASP A 152 -13.47 2.71 -27.24
CA ASP A 152 -13.04 2.20 -28.54
C ASP A 152 -12.13 0.96 -28.42
N ALA A 153 -11.91 0.47 -27.20
CA ALA A 153 -11.14 -0.73 -26.91
C ALA A 153 -11.84 -2.00 -27.48
N SER A 154 -11.61 -2.26 -28.76
CA SER A 154 -12.26 -3.31 -29.56
C SER A 154 -11.53 -4.65 -29.55
N THR A 155 -10.26 -4.68 -29.13
CA THR A 155 -9.50 -5.93 -29.05
C THR A 155 -9.75 -6.63 -27.72
N LYS A 156 -9.65 -7.97 -27.71
CA LYS A 156 -9.67 -8.79 -26.46
C LYS A 156 -8.76 -8.22 -25.38
N ARG A 157 -7.52 -7.90 -25.76
CA ARG A 157 -6.51 -7.32 -24.85
C ARG A 157 -6.93 -5.95 -24.35
N GLY A 158 -7.47 -5.10 -25.23
CA GLY A 158 -8.01 -3.79 -24.88
C GLY A 158 -9.13 -3.90 -23.86
N MET A 159 -10.17 -4.67 -24.15
CA MET A 159 -11.31 -4.87 -23.24
C MET A 159 -10.88 -5.40 -21.86
N LEU A 160 -9.94 -6.36 -21.82
CA LEU A 160 -9.39 -6.87 -20.57
C LEU A 160 -8.61 -5.80 -19.81
N SER A 161 -7.80 -5.01 -20.50
CA SER A 161 -7.05 -3.89 -19.92
C SER A 161 -8.01 -2.84 -19.33
N GLU A 162 -9.06 -2.46 -20.05
CA GLU A 162 -10.09 -1.53 -19.58
C GLU A 162 -10.82 -2.04 -18.34
N ALA A 163 -11.20 -3.33 -18.32
CA ALA A 163 -11.81 -3.96 -17.17
C ALA A 163 -10.87 -3.99 -15.95
N ALA A 164 -9.58 -4.22 -16.16
CA ALA A 164 -8.56 -4.30 -15.10
C ALA A 164 -8.18 -2.94 -14.51
N LYS A 165 -8.53 -1.81 -15.15
CA LYS A 165 -8.28 -0.47 -14.59
C LYS A 165 -9.04 -0.24 -13.28
N ILE A 166 -10.19 -0.89 -13.10
CA ILE A 166 -10.94 -0.83 -11.84
C ILE A 166 -10.32 -1.84 -10.87
N PHE A 167 -9.46 -1.34 -9.98
CA PHE A 167 -8.84 -2.15 -8.94
C PHE A 167 -9.66 -2.09 -7.66
N ASP A 168 -10.25 -3.21 -7.25
CA ASP A 168 -11.19 -3.31 -6.13
C ASP A 168 -10.85 -4.54 -5.27
N PRO A 169 -9.79 -4.48 -4.45
CA PRO A 169 -9.31 -5.63 -3.69
C PRO A 169 -10.30 -6.15 -2.64
N LEU A 170 -11.24 -5.32 -2.17
CA LEU A 170 -12.30 -5.70 -1.23
C LEU A 170 -13.62 -6.08 -1.92
N SER A 171 -13.68 -6.04 -3.26
CA SER A 171 -14.85 -6.42 -4.05
C SER A 171 -16.12 -5.59 -3.78
N PHE A 172 -15.99 -4.33 -3.35
CA PHE A 172 -17.15 -3.44 -3.12
C PHE A 172 -17.93 -3.10 -4.39
N CYS A 173 -17.26 -3.05 -5.53
CA CYS A 173 -17.84 -2.78 -6.83
C CYS A 173 -18.11 -4.05 -7.65
N LEU A 174 -18.00 -5.25 -7.05
CA LEU A 174 -18.25 -6.52 -7.72
C LEU A 174 -19.60 -6.59 -8.47
N PRO A 175 -20.73 -6.08 -7.94
CA PRO A 175 -22.00 -6.08 -8.66
C PRO A 175 -21.95 -5.37 -10.03
N VAL A 176 -21.03 -4.41 -10.17
CA VAL A 176 -20.80 -3.66 -11.41
C VAL A 176 -19.71 -4.32 -12.25
N THR A 177 -18.57 -4.68 -11.65
CA THR A 177 -17.39 -5.21 -12.37
C THR A 177 -17.58 -6.65 -12.86
N VAL A 178 -18.50 -7.44 -12.27
CA VAL A 178 -18.79 -8.80 -12.78
C VAL A 178 -19.29 -8.77 -14.23
N ARG A 179 -19.95 -7.70 -14.66
CA ARG A 179 -20.46 -7.55 -16.03
C ARG A 179 -19.33 -7.51 -17.06
N SER A 180 -18.20 -6.88 -16.74
CA SER A 180 -17.04 -6.85 -17.64
C SER A 180 -16.40 -8.24 -17.77
N GLN A 181 -16.33 -9.00 -16.67
CA GLN A 181 -15.83 -10.37 -16.68
C GLN A 181 -16.74 -11.31 -17.50
N ILE A 182 -18.07 -11.14 -17.40
CA ILE A 182 -19.04 -11.88 -18.21
C ILE A 182 -18.86 -11.55 -19.71
N LEU A 183 -18.69 -10.27 -20.04
CA LEU A 183 -18.45 -9.82 -21.41
C LEU A 183 -17.17 -10.44 -21.99
N ILE A 184 -16.04 -10.32 -21.27
CA ILE A 184 -14.75 -10.93 -21.63
C ILE A 184 -14.92 -12.44 -21.83
N ARG A 185 -15.59 -13.13 -20.90
CA ARG A 185 -15.85 -14.56 -21.02
C ARG A 185 -16.66 -14.89 -22.28
N SER A 186 -17.66 -14.08 -22.62
CA SER A 186 -18.49 -14.26 -23.82
C SER A 186 -17.68 -14.08 -25.10
N VAL A 187 -16.87 -13.02 -25.20
CA VAL A 187 -16.01 -12.75 -26.36
C VAL A 187 -15.06 -13.92 -26.63
N TRP A 188 -14.50 -14.52 -25.57
CA TRP A 188 -13.61 -15.68 -25.69
C TRP A 188 -14.35 -16.93 -26.14
N LYS A 189 -15.53 -17.22 -25.56
CA LYS A 189 -16.34 -18.38 -25.94
C LYS A 189 -16.78 -18.35 -27.40
N ASN A 190 -17.10 -17.18 -27.92
CA ASN A 190 -17.57 -17.01 -29.29
C ASN A 190 -16.42 -16.89 -30.31
N GLY A 191 -15.16 -16.94 -29.87
CA GLY A 191 -14.01 -16.82 -30.77
C GLY A 191 -13.84 -15.43 -31.42
N LEU A 192 -14.63 -14.42 -31.00
CA LEU A 192 -14.60 -13.07 -31.53
C LEU A 192 -13.29 -12.38 -31.14
N GLY A 193 -12.49 -11.90 -32.07
CA GLY A 193 -11.17 -11.30 -31.81
C GLY A 193 -10.76 -10.32 -32.88
#